data_AF-A0A256F332-F1
#
_entry.id   AF-A0A256F332-F1
#
_cell.length_a   1.000
_cell.length_b   1.000
_cell.length_c   1.000
_cell.angle_alpha   90.00
_cell.angle_beta   90.00
_cell.angle_gamma   90.00
#
_symmetry.space_group_name_H-M   'P 1'
#
loop_
_entity.id
_entity.type
_entity.pdbx_description
1 polymer ?
#
loop_
_entity_poly.entity_id
_entity_poly.type
_entity_poly.pdbx_seq_one_letter_code
_entity_poly.pdbx_strand_id
1 'polypeptide(L)'
;MGASNVIEVTGGSVIGASGNGIVANGLNNEITLTETVVSGNSGVVANGLNSTINVTGGSVTGTNGNGIQTVSGGVLGQGAATNIIVTNADISGTQDGINALNIGLGANVSTDVTANGGTVSGGSGSGISAISAALGSGSSNSAQTVVVGDADISGGLSGVLAGSASLNGNATTTIVVSGEIVGDNGLIAVAGSVDADPSSLLNVINDPTNIGNLAGLLAGDGKATVDVTTNGEVTANNGIGIIAIGLGTDNEVSVDAKDTITARNGIGIIAGSVGSNGNVGVTVHDITAGYAGAIAFNTDGNASVTATGDIDVLNGVQNGGIAGIAAIANKGDATATLDDDGKISADGALSGVAAISIGGDATINVNGRIDPPLIGGFAGAFGNGTAEANTSGNIDADLAGVVALNVGNGRAEINSNSALESSNGAGLVGLAAVKVGDGSSSANDVFIHNSGKIGDFGISIAGLVVGDGNVMDIRNQGELNSGLAGIAGVVVGDDNIVGVSNRGSITTAGVGISGVATGNDNNGGYCWCCGGRQ
;
A
#
# COMPACT_ATOMS: atom_id res chain seq x y z
N MET A 1 31.77 -12.71 33.91
CA MET A 1 31.89 -11.28 34.25
C MET A 1 31.43 -10.51 33.03
N GLY A 2 30.25 -9.88 33.07
CA GLY A 2 29.78 -9.09 31.93
C GLY A 2 30.57 -7.79 31.87
N ALA A 3 31.34 -7.58 30.81
CA ALA A 3 32.00 -6.30 30.57
C ALA A 3 30.91 -5.27 30.24
N SER A 4 30.66 -4.32 31.15
CA SER A 4 29.73 -3.22 30.96
C SER A 4 30.51 -1.92 30.80
N ASN A 5 30.24 -1.16 29.75
CA ASN A 5 30.76 0.19 29.58
C ASN A 5 29.66 1.17 29.94
N VAL A 6 29.97 2.15 30.80
CA VAL A 6 29.10 3.29 31.10
C VAL A 6 29.88 4.55 30.78
N ILE A 7 29.36 5.36 29.84
CA ILE A 7 29.96 6.62 29.41
C ILE A 7 28.91 7.72 29.61
N GLU A 8 29.21 8.70 30.46
CA GLU A 8 28.35 9.85 30.69
C GLU A 8 29.14 11.12 30.38
N VAL A 9 28.61 11.96 29.48
CA VAL A 9 29.19 13.25 29.11
C VAL A 9 28.10 14.31 29.22
N THR A 10 28.40 15.40 29.93
CA THR A 10 27.50 16.54 30.10
C THR A 10 28.23 17.82 29.72
N GLY A 11 27.70 18.53 28.73
CA GLY A 11 28.32 19.73 28.18
C GLY A 11 29.62 19.46 27.41
N GLY A 12 30.15 20.51 26.79
CA GLY A 12 31.46 20.49 26.13
C GLY A 12 31.47 19.75 24.79
N SER A 13 32.65 19.27 24.39
CA SER A 13 32.84 18.60 23.11
C SER A 13 33.81 17.43 23.19
N VAL A 14 33.50 16.34 22.47
CA VAL A 14 34.36 15.18 22.25
C VAL A 14 34.65 15.09 20.76
N ILE A 15 35.91 15.27 20.37
CA ILE A 15 36.31 15.33 18.96
C ILE A 15 37.34 14.23 18.64
N GLY A 16 36.92 13.24 17.87
CA GLY A 16 37.77 12.23 17.26
C GLY A 16 38.40 12.75 15.97
N ALA A 17 39.52 13.47 16.06
CA ALA A 17 40.13 14.14 14.90
C ALA A 17 40.35 13.21 13.69
N SER A 18 40.92 12.02 13.91
CA SER A 18 41.16 11.00 12.86
C SER A 18 40.45 9.67 13.16
N GLY A 19 39.60 9.64 14.18
CA GLY A 19 38.95 8.43 14.68
C GLY A 19 37.49 8.72 15.00
N ASN A 20 36.79 7.77 15.62
CA ASN A 20 35.41 8.00 16.06
C ASN A 20 35.38 8.96 17.25
N GLY A 21 34.27 9.66 17.45
CA GLY A 21 34.09 10.56 18.60
C GLY A 21 34.08 9.78 19.92
N ILE A 22 33.09 8.90 20.08
CA ILE A 22 32.96 7.98 21.23
C ILE A 22 32.91 6.55 20.73
N VAL A 23 33.63 5.63 21.39
CA VAL A 23 33.61 4.19 21.10
C VAL A 23 33.42 3.40 22.38
N ALA A 24 32.40 2.54 22.41
CA ALA A 24 32.18 1.56 23.46
C ALA A 24 32.12 0.15 22.85
N ASN A 25 33.01 -0.74 23.28
CA ASN A 25 33.03 -2.14 22.87
C ASN A 25 32.92 -3.00 24.14
N GLY A 26 31.75 -3.60 24.38
CA GLY A 26 31.44 -4.32 25.62
C GLY A 26 30.25 -5.23 25.43
N LEU A 27 29.96 -6.09 26.42
CA LEU A 27 28.72 -6.89 26.38
C LEU A 27 27.51 -5.95 26.52
N ASN A 28 27.57 -5.04 27.48
CA ASN A 28 26.55 -4.01 27.66
C ASN A 28 27.20 -2.64 27.53
N ASN A 29 26.64 -1.77 26.69
CA ASN A 29 27.10 -0.39 26.54
C ASN A 29 25.97 0.55 26.94
N GLU A 30 26.26 1.50 27.82
CA GLU A 30 25.35 2.58 28.20
C GLU A 30 26.07 3.90 27.97
N ILE A 31 25.59 4.69 27.01
CA ILE A 31 26.18 5.98 26.65
C ILE A 31 25.11 7.04 26.85
N THR A 32 25.37 8.04 27.69
CA THR A 32 24.48 9.18 27.94
C THR A 32 25.21 10.48 27.62
N LEU A 33 24.66 11.27 26.70
CA LEU A 33 25.17 12.56 26.25
C LEU A 33 24.13 13.62 26.53
N THR A 34 24.49 14.66 27.28
CA THR A 34 23.59 15.80 27.57
C THR A 34 24.27 17.10 27.15
N GLU A 35 23.63 17.88 26.29
CA GLU A 35 24.14 19.17 25.78
C GLU A 35 25.59 19.07 25.25
N THR A 36 25.93 17.94 24.63
CA THR A 36 27.31 17.60 24.24
C THR A 36 27.46 17.61 22.72
N VAL A 37 28.58 18.15 22.22
CA VAL A 37 28.94 18.08 20.80
C VAL A 37 29.95 16.96 20.58
N VAL A 38 29.53 15.88 19.91
CA VAL A 38 30.40 14.76 19.53
C VAL A 38 30.66 14.80 18.03
N SER A 39 31.93 14.71 17.64
CA SER A 39 32.32 14.64 16.23
C SER A 39 33.47 13.67 16.02
N GLY A 40 33.46 12.94 14.92
CA GLY A 40 34.53 12.03 14.52
C GLY A 40 34.23 11.36 13.20
N ASN A 41 35.01 10.36 12.79
CA ASN A 41 34.75 9.58 11.59
C ASN A 41 33.33 9.01 11.60
N SER A 42 33.00 8.24 12.65
CA SER A 42 31.63 8.11 13.15
C SER A 42 31.50 8.90 14.46
N GLY A 43 30.34 9.47 14.73
CA GLY A 43 30.13 10.26 15.95
C GLY A 43 30.19 9.39 17.20
N VAL A 44 29.22 8.49 17.36
CA VAL A 44 29.16 7.50 18.44
C VAL A 44 29.13 6.09 17.86
N VAL A 45 29.95 5.18 18.41
CA VAL A 45 29.96 3.76 18.05
C VAL A 45 29.79 2.90 19.30
N ALA A 46 28.76 2.06 19.34
CA ALA A 46 28.56 1.08 20.41
C ALA A 46 28.41 -0.34 19.83
N ASN A 47 29.36 -1.22 20.13
CA ASN A 47 29.31 -2.62 19.68
C ASN A 47 29.19 -3.54 20.90
N GLY A 48 28.23 -4.46 20.88
CA GLY A 48 28.01 -5.33 22.02
C GLY A 48 26.90 -6.36 21.88
N LEU A 49 26.41 -6.87 23.01
CA LEU A 49 25.18 -7.65 23.08
C LEU A 49 23.98 -6.72 23.27
N ASN A 50 24.13 -5.77 24.20
CA ASN A 50 23.13 -4.74 24.47
C ASN A 50 23.77 -3.35 24.38
N SER A 51 23.12 -2.43 23.70
CA SER A 51 23.58 -1.04 23.60
C SER A 51 22.43 -0.07 23.83
N THR A 52 22.57 0.79 24.84
CA THR A 52 21.67 1.90 25.12
C THR A 52 22.42 3.21 24.90
N ILE A 53 21.91 4.08 24.04
CA ILE A 53 22.47 5.39 23.74
C ILE A 53 21.39 6.45 23.97
N ASN A 54 21.63 7.38 24.88
CA ASN A 54 20.76 8.52 25.14
C ASN A 54 21.48 9.82 24.75
N VAL A 55 20.88 10.62 23.87
CA VAL A 55 21.37 11.93 23.45
C VAL A 55 20.29 12.96 23.73
N THR A 56 20.56 13.94 24.60
CA THR A 56 19.64 15.02 24.93
C THR A 56 20.31 16.36 24.71
N GLY A 57 19.82 17.15 23.75
CA GLY A 57 20.49 18.39 23.33
C GLY A 57 21.83 18.12 22.63
N GLY A 58 22.50 19.21 22.22
CA GLY A 58 23.80 19.12 21.53
C GLY A 58 23.73 18.50 20.13
N SER A 59 24.81 17.87 19.69
CA SER A 59 24.89 17.24 18.37
C SER A 59 25.86 16.07 18.29
N VAL A 60 25.61 15.13 17.38
CA VAL A 60 26.47 14.00 17.07
C VAL A 60 26.73 13.95 15.57
N THR A 61 27.99 14.07 15.15
CA THR A 61 28.37 14.14 13.74
C THR A 61 29.40 13.08 13.35
N GLY A 62 29.05 12.25 12.37
CA GLY A 62 29.97 11.38 11.64
C GLY A 62 30.46 12.04 10.35
N THR A 63 31.75 12.38 10.28
CA THR A 63 32.31 13.15 9.17
C THR A 63 32.65 12.32 7.93
N ASN A 64 32.82 11.00 8.07
CA ASN A 64 32.92 10.06 6.92
C ASN A 64 32.11 8.77 7.12
N GLY A 65 31.33 8.69 8.20
CA GLY A 65 30.59 7.51 8.63
C GLY A 65 29.21 7.90 9.14
N ASN A 66 28.76 7.21 10.17
CA ASN A 66 27.43 7.42 10.74
C ASN A 66 27.47 8.45 11.87
N GLY A 67 26.37 9.15 12.09
CA GLY A 67 26.19 9.95 13.31
C GLY A 67 26.26 9.04 14.53
N ILE A 68 25.34 8.09 14.62
CA ILE A 68 25.34 7.01 15.62
C ILE A 68 25.41 5.67 14.89
N GLN A 69 26.29 4.79 15.35
CA GLN A 69 26.39 3.41 14.87
C GLN A 69 26.30 2.44 16.05
N THR A 70 25.42 1.45 15.93
CA THR A 70 25.38 0.32 16.84
C THR A 70 25.36 -0.99 16.09
N VAL A 71 26.21 -1.93 16.51
CA VAL A 71 26.16 -3.31 16.04
C VAL A 71 26.03 -4.22 17.26
N SER A 72 24.83 -4.76 17.44
CA SER A 72 24.51 -5.69 18.52
C SER A 72 24.48 -7.12 18.00
N GLY A 73 25.22 -8.01 18.65
CA GLY A 73 25.42 -9.40 18.23
C GLY A 73 25.08 -10.38 19.35
N GLY A 74 23.96 -11.08 19.22
CA GLY A 74 23.54 -12.18 20.09
C GLY A 74 24.44 -13.40 19.93
N VAL A 75 24.96 -13.90 21.05
CA VAL A 75 25.57 -15.23 21.12
C VAL A 75 24.46 -16.27 21.29
N LEU A 76 24.68 -17.51 20.86
CA LEU A 76 23.70 -18.61 20.94
C LEU A 76 22.88 -18.60 22.25
N GLY A 77 21.58 -18.35 22.13
CA GLY A 77 20.62 -18.37 23.24
C GLY A 77 20.58 -17.12 24.12
N GLN A 78 21.33 -16.07 23.80
CA GLN A 78 21.25 -14.77 24.46
C GLN A 78 20.74 -13.73 23.47
N GLY A 79 19.60 -13.12 23.80
CA GLY A 79 19.03 -12.05 23.01
C GLY A 79 19.95 -10.84 22.99
N ALA A 80 19.79 -10.01 21.97
CA ALA A 80 20.51 -8.77 21.81
C ALA A 80 19.52 -7.62 21.68
N ALA A 81 19.85 -6.46 22.22
CA ALA A 81 18.97 -5.30 22.21
C ALA A 81 19.74 -4.01 21.93
N THR A 82 19.20 -3.19 21.03
CA THR A 82 19.67 -1.83 20.80
C THR A 82 18.55 -0.87 21.16
N ASN A 83 18.85 0.14 21.98
CA ASN A 83 17.94 1.23 22.30
C ASN A 83 18.65 2.57 22.11
N ILE A 84 18.19 3.38 21.15
CA ILE A 84 18.76 4.70 20.86
C ILE A 84 17.66 5.74 21.09
N ILE A 85 17.90 6.68 21.99
CA ILE A 85 16.96 7.76 22.31
C ILE A 85 17.67 9.09 22.02
N VAL A 86 17.11 9.85 21.09
CA VAL A 86 17.55 11.20 20.72
C VAL A 86 16.44 12.17 21.09
N THR A 87 16.79 13.27 21.77
CA THR A 87 15.83 14.28 22.21
C THR A 87 16.41 15.68 22.03
N ASN A 88 15.80 16.47 21.15
CA ASN A 88 16.20 17.85 20.81
C ASN A 88 17.69 17.96 20.43
N ALA A 89 18.22 16.99 19.69
CA ALA A 89 19.62 16.96 19.28
C ALA A 89 19.73 16.74 17.78
N ASP A 90 20.80 17.26 17.18
CA ASP A 90 21.09 17.07 15.76
C ASP A 90 22.04 15.90 15.55
N ILE A 91 21.60 14.89 14.80
CA ILE A 91 22.38 13.73 14.43
C ILE A 91 22.65 13.78 12.94
N SER A 92 23.92 13.75 12.56
CA SER A 92 24.31 13.78 11.14
C SER A 92 25.41 12.78 10.85
N GLY A 93 25.28 12.04 9.75
CA GLY A 93 26.34 11.20 9.21
C GLY A 93 26.41 11.31 7.69
N THR A 94 27.60 11.15 7.11
CA THR A 94 27.75 11.12 5.65
C THR A 94 27.23 9.83 5.03
N GLN A 95 27.13 8.75 5.81
CA GLN A 95 26.48 7.50 5.42
C GLN A 95 25.06 7.52 5.96
N ASP A 96 24.86 7.08 7.21
CA ASP A 96 23.56 7.14 7.88
C ASP A 96 23.57 8.17 9.03
N GLY A 97 22.41 8.76 9.34
CA GLY A 97 22.26 9.53 10.57
C GLY A 97 22.39 8.60 11.78
N ILE A 98 21.52 7.60 11.84
CA ILE A 98 21.55 6.50 12.81
C ILE A 98 21.60 5.17 12.04
N ASN A 99 22.57 4.32 12.36
CA ASN A 99 22.66 2.95 11.87
C ASN A 99 22.66 1.97 13.04
N ALA A 100 21.54 1.28 13.22
CA ALA A 100 21.30 0.35 14.29
C ALA A 100 21.05 -1.06 13.73
N LEU A 101 22.08 -1.91 13.81
CA LEU A 101 22.00 -3.29 13.38
C LEU A 101 22.05 -4.22 14.59
N ASN A 102 21.07 -5.12 14.69
CA ASN A 102 21.00 -6.11 15.73
C ASN A 102 20.79 -7.51 15.15
N ILE A 103 21.70 -8.45 15.42
CA ILE A 103 21.67 -9.82 14.89
C ILE A 103 21.81 -10.79 16.05
N GLY A 104 20.86 -11.69 16.23
CA GLY A 104 20.88 -12.69 17.30
C GLY A 104 20.91 -14.11 16.75
N LEU A 105 21.70 -14.98 17.36
CA LEU A 105 21.72 -16.41 17.04
C LEU A 105 20.95 -17.20 18.12
N GLY A 106 19.87 -17.89 17.74
CA GLY A 106 19.04 -18.71 18.62
C GLY A 106 18.31 -17.91 19.70
N ALA A 107 18.06 -16.61 19.50
CA ALA A 107 17.45 -15.74 20.50
C ALA A 107 16.65 -14.59 19.89
N ASN A 108 15.78 -13.98 20.70
CA ASN A 108 15.02 -12.80 20.32
C ASN A 108 15.94 -11.58 20.19
N VAL A 109 15.61 -10.68 19.26
CA VAL A 109 16.33 -9.41 19.08
C VAL A 109 15.37 -8.24 18.96
N SER A 110 15.78 -7.10 19.51
CA SER A 110 15.02 -5.83 19.40
C SER A 110 15.92 -4.66 19.03
N THR A 111 15.45 -3.78 18.16
CA THR A 111 16.09 -2.50 17.84
C THR A 111 15.05 -1.41 17.98
N ASP A 112 15.22 -0.56 18.99
CA ASP A 112 14.34 0.56 19.28
C ASP A 112 15.10 1.86 19.03
N VAL A 113 14.58 2.72 18.15
CA VAL A 113 15.10 4.06 17.87
C VAL A 113 13.98 5.06 18.12
N THR A 114 14.20 5.95 19.08
CA THR A 114 13.32 7.09 19.37
C THR A 114 14.05 8.37 19.02
N ALA A 115 13.51 9.17 18.09
CA ALA A 115 14.09 10.46 17.68
C ALA A 115 13.05 11.57 17.83
N ASN A 116 13.15 12.32 18.94
CA ASN A 116 12.20 13.38 19.26
C ASN A 116 12.84 14.77 19.14
N GLY A 117 12.27 15.64 18.31
CA GLY A 117 12.79 16.97 18.00
C GLY A 117 14.20 16.95 17.39
N GLY A 118 14.68 18.13 16.99
CA GLY A 118 15.94 18.23 16.26
C GLY A 118 15.87 17.57 14.88
N THR A 119 17.02 17.13 14.37
CA THR A 119 17.14 16.54 13.03
C THR A 119 17.97 15.25 13.04
N VAL A 120 17.62 14.30 12.18
CA VAL A 120 18.44 13.11 11.90
C VAL A 120 18.71 13.05 10.39
N SER A 121 19.98 13.21 10.00
CA SER A 121 20.36 13.30 8.59
C SER A 121 21.44 12.29 8.20
N GLY A 122 21.15 11.48 7.19
CA GLY A 122 22.10 10.63 6.48
C GLY A 122 22.50 11.25 5.15
N GLY A 123 23.77 11.13 4.77
CA GLY A 123 24.27 11.60 3.47
C GLY A 123 23.85 10.66 2.35
N SER A 124 24.66 9.65 2.04
CA SER A 124 24.37 8.69 0.97
C SER A 124 23.46 7.53 1.39
N GLY A 125 23.36 7.27 2.70
CA GLY A 125 22.56 6.19 3.29
C GLY A 125 21.20 6.69 3.75
N SER A 126 20.72 6.20 4.88
CA SER A 126 19.41 6.56 5.43
C SER A 126 19.51 7.58 6.56
N GLY A 127 18.45 8.35 6.80
CA GLY A 127 18.36 9.14 8.03
C GLY A 127 18.41 8.21 9.24
N ILE A 128 17.51 7.24 9.29
CA ILE A 128 17.52 6.14 10.25
C ILE A 128 17.54 4.81 9.49
N SER A 129 18.52 3.96 9.79
CA SER A 129 18.58 2.56 9.39
C SER A 129 18.53 1.70 10.66
N ALA A 130 17.44 0.98 10.88
CA ALA A 130 17.19 0.15 12.06
C ALA A 130 16.83 -1.29 11.64
N ILE A 131 17.64 -2.28 12.01
CA ILE A 131 17.48 -3.65 11.51
C ILE A 131 17.66 -4.64 12.66
N SER A 132 16.71 -5.56 12.78
CA SER A 132 16.75 -6.69 13.73
C SER A 132 16.66 -8.02 12.98
N ALA A 133 17.60 -8.93 13.20
CA ALA A 133 17.62 -10.26 12.59
C ALA A 133 17.79 -11.38 13.64
N ALA A 134 16.74 -12.16 13.87
CA ALA A 134 16.74 -13.36 14.72
C ALA A 134 17.06 -14.60 13.88
N LEU A 135 18.32 -15.00 13.87
CA LEU A 135 18.86 -16.15 13.16
C LEU A 135 18.85 -17.37 14.09
N GLY A 136 18.58 -18.60 13.65
CA GLY A 136 18.83 -19.77 14.51
C GLY A 136 18.07 -21.04 14.14
N SER A 137 18.79 -22.16 14.10
CA SER A 137 18.22 -23.48 13.80
C SER A 137 17.56 -24.08 15.04
N GLY A 138 16.23 -23.94 15.17
CA GLY A 138 15.43 -24.82 16.04
C GLY A 138 14.57 -24.18 17.12
N SER A 139 14.60 -22.85 17.28
CA SER A 139 13.63 -22.12 18.10
C SER A 139 13.01 -20.98 17.30
N SER A 140 11.68 -20.84 17.36
CA SER A 140 10.95 -19.69 16.80
C SER A 140 11.30 -18.45 17.60
N ASN A 141 12.37 -17.76 17.19
CA ASN A 141 12.81 -16.53 17.81
C ASN A 141 12.08 -15.34 17.20
N SER A 142 11.95 -14.23 17.93
CA SER A 142 11.29 -13.04 17.43
C SER A 142 12.29 -11.93 17.13
N ALA A 143 12.08 -11.23 16.01
CA ALA A 143 12.81 -10.02 15.67
C ALA A 143 11.87 -8.82 15.71
N GLN A 144 12.26 -7.77 16.41
CA GLN A 144 11.47 -6.56 16.54
C GLN A 144 12.31 -5.33 16.17
N THR A 145 11.71 -4.42 15.40
CA THR A 145 12.29 -3.12 15.07
C THR A 145 11.24 -2.06 15.28
N VAL A 146 11.56 -1.03 16.07
CA VAL A 146 10.67 0.10 16.36
C VAL A 146 11.40 1.40 16.06
N VAL A 147 10.82 2.24 15.23
CA VAL A 147 11.30 3.61 14.96
C VAL A 147 10.17 4.58 15.28
N VAL A 148 10.36 5.47 16.26
CA VAL A 148 9.32 6.41 16.68
C VAL A 148 9.87 7.82 16.89
N GLY A 149 9.02 8.82 16.69
CA GLY A 149 9.28 10.18 17.15
C GLY A 149 8.79 11.29 16.23
N ASP A 150 9.23 12.51 16.50
CA ASP A 150 8.81 13.74 15.83
C ASP A 150 9.99 14.57 15.27
N ALA A 151 11.21 14.01 15.24
CA ALA A 151 12.33 14.63 14.54
C ALA A 151 12.13 14.64 13.03
N ASP A 152 12.70 15.65 12.35
CA ASP A 152 12.81 15.65 10.89
C ASP A 152 13.93 14.70 10.47
N ILE A 153 13.63 13.81 9.52
CA ILE A 153 14.52 12.73 9.11
C ILE A 153 14.80 12.83 7.62
N SER A 154 16.09 12.86 7.26
CA SER A 154 16.52 12.93 5.87
C SER A 154 17.60 11.90 5.56
N GLY A 155 17.59 11.31 4.37
CA GLY A 155 18.65 10.43 3.90
C GLY A 155 18.75 10.38 2.38
N GLY A 156 19.93 10.09 1.83
CA GLY A 156 20.12 9.91 0.40
C GLY A 156 19.32 8.73 -0.15
N LEU A 157 19.47 7.55 0.45
CA LEU A 157 18.76 6.33 0.06
C LEU A 157 17.30 6.33 0.53
N SER A 158 17.10 6.59 1.83
CA SER A 158 15.77 6.67 2.43
C SER A 158 15.73 7.63 3.62
N GLY A 159 14.58 8.22 3.93
CA GLY A 159 14.42 8.88 5.22
C GLY A 159 14.52 7.86 6.36
N VAL A 160 13.66 6.84 6.32
CA VAL A 160 13.67 5.73 7.31
C VAL A 160 13.71 4.38 6.60
N LEU A 161 14.67 3.54 7.02
CA LEU A 161 14.77 2.12 6.69
C LEU A 161 14.63 1.30 7.98
N ALA A 162 13.55 0.56 8.14
CA ALA A 162 13.31 -0.33 9.26
C ALA A 162 13.04 -1.77 8.81
N GLY A 163 13.79 -2.73 9.35
CA GLY A 163 13.72 -4.12 8.94
C GLY A 163 13.68 -5.08 10.13
N SER A 164 12.83 -6.10 10.08
CA SER A 164 12.85 -7.22 11.02
C SER A 164 12.84 -8.55 10.25
N ALA A 165 13.69 -9.48 10.67
CA ALA A 165 13.89 -10.76 10.01
C ALA A 165 13.96 -11.88 11.04
N SER A 166 13.21 -12.96 10.88
CA SER A 166 13.29 -14.14 11.73
C SER A 166 13.24 -15.43 10.92
N LEU A 167 13.98 -16.45 11.37
CA LEU A 167 13.88 -17.81 10.85
C LEU A 167 12.75 -18.57 11.57
N ASN A 168 11.62 -18.78 10.88
CA ASN A 168 10.43 -19.49 11.38
C ASN A 168 9.84 -18.96 12.71
N GLY A 169 10.12 -17.70 13.04
CA GLY A 169 9.51 -17.02 14.17
C GLY A 169 8.96 -15.66 13.77
N ASN A 170 8.46 -14.91 14.73
CA ASN A 170 7.75 -13.68 14.41
C ASN A 170 8.72 -12.54 14.06
N ALA A 171 8.34 -11.72 13.10
CA ALA A 171 9.03 -10.49 12.74
C ALA A 171 8.06 -9.32 12.91
N THR A 172 8.49 -8.24 13.56
CA THR A 172 7.66 -7.05 13.77
C THR A 172 8.47 -5.80 13.47
N THR A 173 7.99 -4.99 12.54
CA THR A 173 8.53 -3.68 12.23
C THR A 173 7.44 -2.63 12.48
N THR A 174 7.71 -1.68 13.37
CA THR A 174 6.79 -0.58 13.69
C THR A 174 7.48 0.74 13.43
N ILE A 175 6.83 1.64 12.69
CA ILE A 175 7.30 3.00 12.47
C ILE A 175 6.17 3.97 12.81
N VAL A 176 6.40 4.89 13.75
CA VAL A 176 5.45 5.95 14.08
C VAL A 176 6.18 7.28 14.10
N VAL A 177 6.12 8.01 12.99
CA VAL A 177 6.86 9.27 12.81
C VAL A 177 5.92 10.43 12.53
N SER A 178 6.31 11.63 12.95
CA SER A 178 5.50 12.86 12.77
C SER A 178 6.29 14.07 12.28
N GLY A 179 7.61 14.01 12.27
CA GLY A 179 8.43 15.00 11.56
C GLY A 179 8.44 14.75 10.04
N GLU A 180 9.07 15.66 9.29
CA GLU A 180 9.23 15.53 7.84
C GLU A 180 10.19 14.39 7.51
N ILE A 181 9.84 13.54 6.54
CA ILE A 181 10.66 12.42 6.09
C ILE A 181 11.08 12.65 4.63
N VAL A 182 12.39 12.68 4.36
CA VAL A 182 12.92 12.93 3.01
C VAL A 182 13.96 11.87 2.62
N GLY A 183 13.82 11.30 1.42
CA GLY A 183 14.91 10.57 0.79
C GLY A 183 14.65 10.20 -0.66
N ASP A 184 15.53 9.40 -1.30
CA ASP A 184 15.22 8.85 -2.63
C ASP A 184 13.97 7.99 -2.58
N ASN A 185 13.85 7.18 -1.52
CA ASN A 185 12.60 6.63 -1.03
C ASN A 185 12.23 7.34 0.28
N GLY A 186 10.95 7.47 0.61
CA GLY A 186 10.56 8.11 1.87
C GLY A 186 10.81 7.20 3.06
N LEU A 187 10.00 6.15 3.17
CA LEU A 187 10.00 5.19 4.27
C LEU A 187 9.97 3.75 3.74
N ILE A 188 10.75 2.88 4.36
CA ILE A 188 10.86 1.47 4.00
C ILE A 188 10.73 0.63 5.27
N ALA A 189 9.66 -0.16 5.35
CA ALA A 189 9.34 -1.03 6.47
C ALA A 189 9.18 -2.47 5.98
N VAL A 190 10.02 -3.37 6.45
CA VAL A 190 9.97 -4.78 6.06
C VAL A 190 9.98 -5.66 7.31
N ALA A 191 9.06 -6.61 7.39
CA ALA A 191 9.10 -7.69 8.37
C ALA A 191 9.03 -9.03 7.64
N GLY A 192 9.89 -9.98 7.99
CA GLY A 192 9.90 -11.28 7.35
C GLY A 192 10.22 -12.43 8.29
N SER A 193 9.30 -13.38 8.35
CA SER A 193 9.51 -14.76 8.77
C SER A 193 9.85 -15.60 7.55
N VAL A 194 11.02 -16.21 7.53
CA VAL A 194 11.51 -17.03 6.40
C VAL A 194 11.85 -18.44 6.86
N ASP A 195 11.69 -19.43 5.99
CA ASP A 195 12.12 -20.83 6.25
C ASP A 195 13.56 -21.10 5.80
N ALA A 196 14.20 -20.10 5.18
CA ALA A 196 15.53 -20.20 4.58
C ALA A 196 16.53 -19.23 5.24
N ASP A 197 17.71 -19.11 4.63
CA ASP A 197 18.73 -18.16 5.06
C ASP A 197 18.20 -16.70 4.98
N PRO A 198 18.01 -16.02 6.12
CA PRO A 198 17.52 -14.64 6.16
C PRO A 198 18.54 -13.63 5.65
N SER A 199 19.78 -14.03 5.32
CA SER A 199 20.71 -13.16 4.58
C SER A 199 20.11 -12.63 3.27
N SER A 200 19.21 -13.41 2.65
CA SER A 200 18.47 -12.98 1.46
C SER A 200 17.48 -11.87 1.76
N LEU A 201 16.87 -11.88 2.95
CA LEU A 201 15.99 -10.80 3.42
C LEU A 201 16.80 -9.54 3.76
N LEU A 202 18.02 -9.69 4.27
CA LEU A 202 18.92 -8.54 4.45
C LEU A 202 19.28 -7.88 3.10
N ASN A 203 19.40 -8.66 2.01
CA ASN A 203 19.60 -8.09 0.68
C ASN A 203 18.38 -7.29 0.20
N VAL A 204 17.16 -7.74 0.52
CA VAL A 204 15.92 -6.98 0.26
C VAL A 204 15.91 -5.67 1.05
N ILE A 205 16.29 -5.71 2.33
CA ILE A 205 16.35 -4.53 3.19
C ILE A 205 17.40 -3.54 2.68
N ASN A 206 18.55 -4.03 2.19
CA ASN A 206 19.64 -3.19 1.69
C ASN A 206 19.41 -2.65 0.27
N ASP A 207 18.64 -3.35 -0.56
CA ASP A 207 18.22 -2.90 -1.89
C ASP A 207 16.70 -3.12 -2.09
N PRO A 208 15.88 -2.26 -1.46
CA PRO A 208 14.43 -2.37 -1.51
C PRO A 208 13.85 -2.06 -2.89
N THR A 209 14.65 -1.46 -3.78
CA THR A 209 14.23 -1.21 -5.18
C THR A 209 14.17 -2.49 -5.99
N ASN A 210 14.89 -3.53 -5.56
CA ASN A 210 14.89 -4.84 -6.20
C ASN A 210 13.97 -5.81 -5.46
N ILE A 211 12.66 -5.57 -5.55
CA ILE A 211 11.62 -6.50 -5.03
C ILE A 211 11.75 -7.90 -5.67
N GLY A 212 12.41 -8.03 -6.82
CA GLY A 212 12.77 -9.31 -7.40
C GLY A 212 13.58 -10.21 -6.46
N ASN A 213 14.30 -9.63 -5.50
CA ASN A 213 14.98 -10.37 -4.45
C ASN A 213 14.00 -11.16 -3.55
N LEU A 214 12.72 -10.76 -3.44
CA LEU A 214 11.70 -11.54 -2.73
C LEU A 214 11.31 -12.82 -3.45
N ALA A 215 11.46 -12.88 -4.79
CA ALA A 215 10.94 -13.98 -5.61
C ALA A 215 11.63 -15.34 -5.35
N GLY A 216 12.71 -15.37 -4.57
CA GLY A 216 13.39 -16.58 -4.12
C GLY A 216 13.25 -16.90 -2.63
N LEU A 217 12.61 -16.03 -1.84
CA LEU A 217 12.42 -16.27 -0.42
C LEU A 217 11.19 -17.15 -0.21
N LEU A 218 11.40 -18.28 0.47
CA LEU A 218 10.30 -19.09 0.98
C LEU A 218 9.82 -18.46 2.28
N ALA A 219 8.54 -18.06 2.32
CA ALA A 219 7.88 -17.61 3.53
C ALA A 219 7.98 -18.70 4.60
N GLY A 220 8.39 -18.32 5.80
CA GLY A 220 8.47 -19.19 6.96
C GLY A 220 7.16 -19.23 7.73
N ASP A 221 7.09 -20.12 8.71
CA ASP A 221 5.85 -20.40 9.46
C ASP A 221 5.44 -19.32 10.48
N GLY A 222 6.31 -18.36 10.78
CA GLY A 222 6.05 -17.25 11.70
C GLY A 222 5.29 -16.07 11.09
N LYS A 223 4.73 -15.22 11.96
CA LYS A 223 3.99 -14.01 11.60
C LYS A 223 4.91 -12.83 11.30
N ALA A 224 4.69 -12.14 10.18
CA ALA A 224 5.24 -10.81 9.96
C ALA A 224 4.21 -9.71 10.21
N THR A 225 4.55 -8.78 11.09
CA THR A 225 3.76 -7.57 11.35
C THR A 225 4.54 -6.35 10.87
N VAL A 226 3.93 -5.55 10.00
CA VAL A 226 4.44 -4.23 9.60
C VAL A 226 3.38 -3.20 9.93
N ASP A 227 3.73 -2.23 10.76
CA ASP A 227 2.84 -1.14 11.15
C ASP A 227 3.54 0.20 10.90
N VAL A 228 3.02 1.00 9.98
CA VAL A 228 3.57 2.30 9.60
C VAL A 228 2.51 3.36 9.82
N THR A 229 2.80 4.32 10.69
CA THR A 229 2.00 5.54 10.86
C THR A 229 2.87 6.76 10.59
N THR A 230 2.44 7.62 9.66
CA THR A 230 3.10 8.91 9.41
C THR A 230 2.11 10.04 9.65
N ASN A 231 2.48 11.00 10.50
CA ASN A 231 1.68 12.22 10.74
C ASN A 231 2.33 13.48 10.14
N GLY A 232 3.52 13.34 9.53
CA GLY A 232 4.22 14.40 8.80
C GLY A 232 4.43 14.00 7.35
N GLU A 233 4.82 14.98 6.54
CA GLU A 233 5.06 14.82 5.10
C GLU A 233 6.14 13.77 4.82
N VAL A 234 5.91 12.95 3.79
CA VAL A 234 6.88 11.96 3.28
C VAL A 234 7.24 12.29 1.83
N THR A 235 8.49 12.66 1.60
CA THR A 235 9.02 12.99 0.27
C THR A 235 10.01 11.92 -0.22
N ALA A 236 9.65 11.30 -1.35
CA ALA A 236 10.51 10.44 -2.16
C ALA A 236 10.94 11.17 -3.44
N ASN A 237 12.24 11.47 -3.55
CA ASN A 237 12.78 12.23 -4.68
C ASN A 237 12.74 11.45 -6.00
N ASN A 238 13.01 10.15 -5.94
CA ASN A 238 13.22 9.32 -7.13
C ASN A 238 12.50 7.97 -7.11
N GLY A 239 12.03 7.53 -5.94
CA GLY A 239 11.50 6.20 -5.71
C GLY A 239 10.09 6.21 -5.12
N ILE A 240 9.87 5.34 -4.14
CA ILE A 240 8.56 5.11 -3.55
C ILE A 240 8.43 5.93 -2.26
N GLY A 241 7.27 6.54 -2.03
CA GLY A 241 6.97 7.26 -0.79
C GLY A 241 7.05 6.34 0.42
N ILE A 242 6.20 5.31 0.48
CA ILE A 242 6.18 4.31 1.55
C ILE A 242 6.20 2.90 0.97
N ILE A 243 7.13 2.07 1.43
CA ILE A 243 7.20 0.63 1.15
C ILE A 243 6.93 -0.12 2.46
N ALA A 244 5.90 -0.97 2.50
CA ALA A 244 5.55 -1.77 3.68
C ALA A 244 5.32 -3.24 3.30
N ILE A 245 6.23 -4.15 3.65
CA ILE A 245 6.16 -5.55 3.19
C ILE A 245 6.28 -6.56 4.34
N GLY A 246 5.29 -7.44 4.45
CA GLY A 246 5.29 -8.61 5.32
C GLY A 246 5.58 -9.91 4.55
N LEU A 247 6.46 -10.77 5.07
CA LEU A 247 6.72 -12.11 4.55
C LEU A 247 6.51 -13.16 5.65
N GLY A 248 5.70 -14.19 5.43
CA GLY A 248 5.39 -15.19 6.46
C GLY A 248 3.96 -15.71 6.41
N THR A 249 3.45 -16.23 7.52
CA THR A 249 2.06 -16.68 7.68
C THR A 249 1.27 -15.70 8.55
N ASP A 250 -0.04 -15.58 8.32
CA ASP A 250 -0.93 -14.70 9.10
C ASP A 250 -0.40 -13.26 9.20
N ASN A 251 0.24 -12.77 8.13
CA ASN A 251 0.91 -11.48 8.10
C ASN A 251 -0.10 -10.34 8.33
N GLU A 252 0.36 -9.26 8.95
CA GLU A 252 -0.44 -8.07 9.18
C GLU A 252 0.37 -6.85 8.75
N VAL A 253 -0.06 -6.18 7.68
CA VAL A 253 0.60 -5.00 7.12
C VAL A 253 -0.38 -3.85 7.16
N SER A 254 -0.06 -2.81 7.91
CA SER A 254 -0.87 -1.61 8.09
C SER A 254 -0.04 -0.37 7.76
N VAL A 255 -0.58 0.49 6.89
CA VAL A 255 -0.04 1.82 6.61
C VAL A 255 -1.13 2.84 6.84
N ASP A 256 -0.88 3.82 7.72
CA ASP A 256 -1.75 4.95 8.03
C ASP A 256 -0.95 6.26 7.82
N ALA A 257 -1.07 6.83 6.61
CA ALA A 257 -0.40 8.06 6.21
C ALA A 257 -1.38 9.24 6.26
N LYS A 258 -1.26 10.06 7.31
CA LYS A 258 -2.23 11.12 7.62
C LYS A 258 -1.90 12.49 7.03
N ASP A 259 -0.73 12.60 6.42
CA ASP A 259 -0.24 13.81 5.76
C ASP A 259 0.15 13.48 4.31
N THR A 260 0.71 14.45 3.62
CA THR A 260 1.04 14.37 2.19
C THR A 260 2.20 13.42 1.93
N ILE A 261 2.05 12.60 0.89
CA ILE A 261 3.14 11.80 0.30
C ILE A 261 3.49 12.37 -1.08
N THR A 262 4.75 12.74 -1.27
CA THR A 262 5.27 13.22 -2.56
C THR A 262 6.24 12.20 -3.16
N ALA A 263 5.87 11.55 -4.27
CA ALA A 263 6.68 10.56 -5.00
C ALA A 263 6.62 10.80 -6.52
N ARG A 264 7.03 11.99 -6.98
CA ARG A 264 6.77 12.49 -8.35
C ARG A 264 7.33 11.62 -9.48
N ASN A 265 8.37 10.84 -9.22
CA ASN A 265 9.00 9.94 -10.19
C ASN A 265 8.74 8.46 -9.88
N GLY A 266 7.77 8.17 -9.00
CA GLY A 266 7.55 6.83 -8.47
C GLY A 266 6.10 6.57 -8.07
N ILE A 267 5.93 5.72 -7.06
CA ILE A 267 4.64 5.33 -6.50
C ILE A 267 4.52 5.95 -5.11
N GLY A 268 3.34 6.44 -4.73
CA GLY A 268 3.12 6.97 -3.38
C GLY A 268 3.31 5.89 -2.31
N ILE A 269 2.47 4.86 -2.33
CA ILE A 269 2.54 3.75 -1.36
C ILE A 269 2.50 2.39 -2.08
N ILE A 270 3.37 1.48 -1.65
CA ILE A 270 3.26 0.05 -1.94
C ILE A 270 3.25 -0.72 -0.63
N ALA A 271 2.13 -1.39 -0.34
CA ALA A 271 2.00 -2.29 0.80
C ALA A 271 1.70 -3.72 0.34
N GLY A 272 2.31 -4.71 0.98
CA GLY A 272 2.29 -6.08 0.47
C GLY A 272 2.46 -7.16 1.52
N SER A 273 1.75 -8.26 1.36
CA SER A 273 1.99 -9.50 2.11
C SER A 273 2.32 -10.65 1.16
N VAL A 274 3.39 -11.38 1.47
CA VAL A 274 3.83 -12.60 0.75
C VAL A 274 3.82 -13.79 1.71
N GLY A 275 2.99 -14.78 1.40
CA GLY A 275 2.82 -16.01 2.18
C GLY A 275 1.34 -16.39 2.30
N SER A 276 0.90 -16.91 3.45
CA SER A 276 -0.47 -17.42 3.67
C SER A 276 -1.28 -16.56 4.64
N ASN A 277 -2.60 -16.42 4.41
CA ASN A 277 -3.56 -15.75 5.32
C ASN A 277 -3.18 -14.32 5.76
N GLY A 278 -2.52 -13.54 4.91
CA GLY A 278 -2.18 -12.17 5.25
C GLY A 278 -3.40 -11.23 5.33
N ASN A 279 -3.21 -10.08 5.95
CA ASN A 279 -4.11 -8.94 5.87
C ASN A 279 -3.29 -7.67 5.60
N VAL A 280 -3.63 -6.95 4.53
CA VAL A 280 -2.95 -5.70 4.14
C VAL A 280 -3.96 -4.56 4.13
N GLY A 281 -3.68 -3.49 4.85
CA GLY A 281 -4.50 -2.28 4.90
C GLY A 281 -3.66 -1.03 4.68
N VAL A 282 -4.12 -0.16 3.79
CA VAL A 282 -3.53 1.15 3.54
C VAL A 282 -4.61 2.21 3.70
N THR A 283 -4.36 3.20 4.54
CA THR A 283 -5.13 4.44 4.62
C THR A 283 -4.21 5.59 4.30
N VAL A 284 -4.65 6.46 3.40
CA VAL A 284 -3.88 7.64 3.00
C VAL A 284 -4.78 8.87 2.91
N HIS A 285 -4.23 10.02 3.26
CA HIS A 285 -4.85 11.32 3.01
C HIS A 285 -4.49 11.81 1.61
N ASP A 286 -3.32 12.44 1.44
CA ASP A 286 -2.92 13.06 0.18
C ASP A 286 -1.70 12.36 -0.44
N ILE A 287 -1.73 12.17 -1.77
CA ILE A 287 -0.58 11.66 -2.54
C ILE A 287 -0.39 12.48 -3.80
N THR A 288 0.85 12.90 -4.07
CA THR A 288 1.31 13.30 -5.40
C THR A 288 2.34 12.30 -5.92
N ALA A 289 2.00 11.49 -6.92
CA ALA A 289 2.88 10.42 -7.43
C ALA A 289 3.02 10.42 -8.95
N GLY A 290 4.09 9.82 -9.47
CA GLY A 290 4.36 9.74 -10.92
C GLY A 290 3.66 8.59 -11.63
N TYR A 291 3.55 7.42 -10.98
CA TYR A 291 3.02 6.20 -11.60
C TYR A 291 1.73 5.69 -10.97
N ALA A 292 1.63 5.71 -9.64
CA ALA A 292 0.42 5.30 -8.94
C ALA A 292 0.34 5.96 -7.55
N GLY A 293 -0.87 6.19 -7.05
CA GLY A 293 -1.09 6.72 -5.71
C GLY A 293 -0.75 5.67 -4.64
N ALA A 294 -1.67 4.76 -4.37
CA ALA A 294 -1.47 3.69 -3.37
C ALA A 294 -1.88 2.32 -3.88
N ILE A 295 -1.03 1.31 -3.63
CA ILE A 295 -1.27 -0.08 -4.01
C ILE A 295 -1.12 -0.98 -2.79
N ALA A 296 -2.15 -1.77 -2.48
CA ALA A 296 -2.08 -2.89 -1.55
C ALA A 296 -2.15 -4.22 -2.31
N PHE A 297 -1.28 -5.18 -1.98
CA PHE A 297 -1.34 -6.52 -2.54
C PHE A 297 -1.20 -7.62 -1.50
N ASN A 298 -1.85 -8.76 -1.72
CA ASN A 298 -1.72 -9.93 -0.86
C ASN A 298 -1.78 -11.23 -1.66
N THR A 299 -0.77 -12.09 -1.48
CA THR A 299 -0.67 -13.36 -2.23
C THR A 299 -1.62 -14.45 -1.74
N ASP A 300 -2.12 -14.34 -0.50
CA ASP A 300 -3.09 -15.25 0.10
C ASP A 300 -3.75 -14.50 1.29
N GLY A 301 -4.98 -14.04 1.12
CA GLY A 301 -5.72 -13.26 2.13
C GLY A 301 -6.17 -11.89 1.61
N ASN A 302 -6.46 -10.96 2.52
CA ASN A 302 -7.17 -9.73 2.19
C ASN A 302 -6.22 -8.56 1.89
N ALA A 303 -6.63 -7.67 0.99
CA ALA A 303 -5.94 -6.41 0.67
C ALA A 303 -6.93 -5.25 0.60
N SER A 304 -6.62 -4.13 1.24
CA SER A 304 -7.48 -2.95 1.24
C SER A 304 -6.71 -1.64 1.10
N VAL A 305 -7.27 -0.69 0.36
CA VAL A 305 -6.77 0.69 0.24
C VAL A 305 -7.94 1.65 0.46
N THR A 306 -7.75 2.65 1.31
CA THR A 306 -8.69 3.75 1.52
C THR A 306 -7.97 5.08 1.33
N ALA A 307 -8.44 5.90 0.38
CA ALA A 307 -8.00 7.29 0.21
C ALA A 307 -9.06 8.24 0.76
N THR A 308 -8.64 9.15 1.63
CA THR A 308 -9.50 10.14 2.29
C THR A 308 -9.26 11.57 1.81
N GLY A 309 -8.17 11.83 1.09
CA GLY A 309 -7.82 13.12 0.51
C GLY A 309 -7.51 13.03 -0.98
N ASP A 310 -6.67 13.94 -1.46
CA ASP A 310 -6.37 14.14 -2.87
C ASP A 310 -5.22 13.24 -3.35
N ILE A 311 -5.47 12.48 -4.42
CA ILE A 311 -4.51 11.60 -5.08
C ILE A 311 -4.25 12.13 -6.50
N ASP A 312 -3.12 12.81 -6.66
CA ASP A 312 -2.64 13.34 -7.93
C ASP A 312 -1.61 12.39 -8.55
N VAL A 313 -2.01 11.69 -9.61
CA VAL A 313 -1.11 10.87 -10.44
C VAL A 313 -0.65 11.69 -11.63
N LEU A 314 0.57 12.21 -11.53
CA LEU A 314 1.15 13.13 -12.50
C LEU A 314 1.49 12.41 -13.82
N ASN A 315 1.04 12.98 -14.93
CA ASN A 315 1.37 12.53 -16.29
C ASN A 315 2.80 12.96 -16.73
N GLY A 316 3.75 12.93 -15.79
CA GLY A 316 4.99 13.71 -15.84
C GLY A 316 6.08 13.18 -16.77
N VAL A 317 6.13 11.88 -17.09
CA VAL A 317 7.25 11.33 -17.88
C VAL A 317 6.81 10.11 -18.70
N GLN A 318 6.31 10.33 -19.93
CA GLN A 318 6.25 9.36 -21.04
C GLN A 318 5.45 8.05 -20.87
N ASN A 319 4.98 7.71 -19.67
CA ASN A 319 4.26 6.48 -19.37
C ASN A 319 3.04 6.85 -18.53
N GLY A 320 1.83 6.72 -19.09
CA GLY A 320 0.60 7.00 -18.37
C GLY A 320 0.56 6.28 -17.02
N GLY A 321 -0.01 6.93 -16.00
CA GLY A 321 -0.16 6.34 -14.67
C GLY A 321 -0.88 4.99 -14.74
N ILE A 322 -0.67 4.14 -13.74
CA ILE A 322 -1.33 2.83 -13.65
C ILE A 322 -2.68 3.01 -12.95
N ALA A 323 -2.66 3.50 -11.70
CA ALA A 323 -3.86 3.63 -10.90
C ALA A 323 -3.77 4.79 -9.90
N GLY A 324 -4.90 5.43 -9.59
CA GLY A 324 -5.01 6.29 -8.41
C GLY A 324 -4.82 5.46 -7.14
N ILE A 325 -5.75 4.54 -6.87
CA ILE A 325 -5.61 3.54 -5.82
C ILE A 325 -5.97 2.13 -6.32
N ALA A 326 -5.29 1.11 -5.80
CA ALA A 326 -5.54 -0.28 -6.18
C ALA A 326 -5.37 -1.28 -5.03
N ALA A 327 -6.29 -2.24 -4.93
CA ALA A 327 -6.16 -3.41 -4.06
C ALA A 327 -6.12 -4.71 -4.89
N ILE A 328 -5.17 -5.60 -4.58
CA ILE A 328 -4.98 -6.87 -5.28
C ILE A 328 -4.90 -8.01 -4.26
N ALA A 329 -5.81 -8.98 -4.33
CA ALA A 329 -5.84 -10.12 -3.42
C ALA A 329 -5.86 -11.44 -4.19
N ASN A 330 -5.27 -12.47 -3.61
CA ASN A 330 -5.44 -13.85 -4.03
C ASN A 330 -5.92 -14.65 -2.82
N LYS A 331 -6.92 -15.51 -3.02
CA LYS A 331 -7.66 -16.26 -1.99
C LYS A 331 -8.20 -15.43 -0.82
N GLY A 332 -8.50 -14.16 -1.07
CA GLY A 332 -9.13 -13.28 -0.10
C GLY A 332 -9.72 -12.06 -0.79
N ASP A 333 -10.20 -11.11 -0.01
CA ASP A 333 -10.97 -9.99 -0.54
C ASP A 333 -10.06 -8.81 -0.87
N ALA A 334 -10.31 -8.17 -2.02
CA ALA A 334 -9.68 -6.93 -2.44
C ALA A 334 -10.67 -5.78 -2.31
N THR A 335 -10.36 -4.74 -1.55
CA THR A 335 -11.23 -3.57 -1.38
C THR A 335 -10.50 -2.26 -1.65
N ALA A 336 -11.00 -1.44 -2.56
CA ALA A 336 -10.46 -0.09 -2.78
C ALA A 336 -11.55 0.97 -2.58
N THR A 337 -11.31 1.94 -1.71
CA THR A 337 -12.27 2.97 -1.32
C THR A 337 -11.69 4.35 -1.54
N LEU A 338 -12.38 5.17 -2.32
CA LEU A 338 -12.18 6.62 -2.38
C LEU A 338 -13.32 7.27 -1.59
N ASP A 339 -12.99 7.87 -0.44
CA ASP A 339 -13.98 8.46 0.46
C ASP A 339 -14.61 9.75 -0.10
N ASP A 340 -15.70 10.22 0.51
CA ASP A 340 -16.51 11.36 0.04
C ASP A 340 -15.69 12.65 -0.20
N ASP A 341 -14.68 12.89 0.64
CA ASP A 341 -13.82 14.08 0.58
C ASP A 341 -12.65 13.91 -0.40
N GLY A 342 -12.36 12.68 -0.85
CA GLY A 342 -11.20 12.40 -1.69
C GLY A 342 -11.38 12.78 -3.16
N LYS A 343 -10.29 13.19 -3.81
CA LYS A 343 -10.22 13.38 -5.27
C LYS A 343 -9.13 12.49 -5.85
N ILE A 344 -9.36 11.90 -7.01
CA ILE A 344 -8.30 11.32 -7.84
C ILE A 344 -8.17 12.17 -9.10
N SER A 345 -7.01 12.78 -9.30
CA SER A 345 -6.63 13.45 -10.55
C SER A 345 -5.60 12.58 -11.27
N ALA A 346 -5.99 11.92 -12.36
CA ALA A 346 -5.18 10.87 -12.97
C ALA A 346 -5.22 10.92 -14.50
N ASP A 347 -4.95 12.10 -15.06
CA ASP A 347 -4.93 12.36 -16.51
C ASP A 347 -4.05 11.33 -17.24
N GLY A 348 -4.68 10.46 -18.02
CA GLY A 348 -4.00 9.42 -18.79
C GLY A 348 -3.56 8.19 -17.98
N ALA A 349 -3.97 8.06 -16.72
CA ALA A 349 -3.81 6.82 -15.99
C ALA A 349 -4.79 5.74 -16.50
N LEU A 350 -4.45 4.46 -16.32
CA LEU A 350 -5.34 3.37 -16.71
C LEU A 350 -6.62 3.33 -15.87
N SER A 351 -6.54 3.48 -14.54
CA SER A 351 -7.70 3.41 -13.65
C SER A 351 -7.68 4.48 -12.54
N GLY A 352 -8.85 4.96 -12.12
CA GLY A 352 -8.98 5.78 -10.91
C GLY A 352 -8.89 4.92 -9.66
N VAL A 353 -9.90 4.08 -9.45
CA VAL A 353 -10.00 3.12 -8.33
C VAL A 353 -10.06 1.69 -8.87
N ALA A 354 -9.26 0.78 -8.35
CA ALA A 354 -9.24 -0.62 -8.80
C ALA A 354 -9.23 -1.64 -7.65
N ALA A 355 -10.00 -2.72 -7.78
CA ALA A 355 -9.91 -3.89 -6.92
C ALA A 355 -9.86 -5.17 -7.78
N ILE A 356 -8.92 -6.06 -7.49
CA ILE A 356 -8.77 -7.34 -8.19
C ILE A 356 -8.63 -8.46 -7.16
N SER A 357 -9.51 -9.45 -7.20
CA SER A 357 -9.41 -10.65 -6.38
C SER A 357 -9.45 -11.94 -7.20
N ILE A 358 -8.58 -12.89 -6.85
CA ILE A 358 -8.63 -14.27 -7.34
C ILE A 358 -9.09 -15.18 -6.20
N GLY A 359 -10.33 -15.64 -6.23
CA GLY A 359 -10.89 -16.57 -5.24
C GLY A 359 -11.65 -15.93 -4.08
N GLY A 360 -11.62 -14.60 -3.94
CA GLY A 360 -12.47 -13.83 -3.02
C GLY A 360 -13.22 -12.71 -3.74
N ASP A 361 -13.79 -11.79 -2.97
CA ASP A 361 -14.55 -10.64 -3.48
C ASP A 361 -13.61 -9.50 -3.91
N ALA A 362 -14.01 -8.75 -4.93
CA ALA A 362 -13.33 -7.54 -5.39
C ALA A 362 -14.31 -6.37 -5.31
N THR A 363 -14.14 -5.48 -4.34
CA THR A 363 -15.06 -4.38 -4.08
C THR A 363 -14.38 -3.04 -4.32
N ILE A 364 -15.02 -2.17 -5.10
CA ILE A 364 -14.66 -0.75 -5.14
C ILE A 364 -15.78 0.10 -4.57
N ASN A 365 -15.41 1.14 -3.82
CA ASN A 365 -16.31 2.17 -3.32
C ASN A 365 -15.80 3.53 -3.80
N VAL A 366 -16.56 4.23 -4.65
CA VAL A 366 -16.19 5.54 -5.20
C VAL A 366 -17.19 6.58 -4.72
N ASN A 367 -16.86 7.20 -3.60
CA ASN A 367 -17.69 8.21 -2.95
C ASN A 367 -17.22 9.62 -3.31
N GLY A 368 -15.91 9.80 -3.50
CA GLY A 368 -15.27 11.05 -3.90
C GLY A 368 -15.31 11.35 -5.40
N ARG A 369 -14.35 12.15 -5.88
CA ARG A 369 -14.29 12.64 -7.26
C ARG A 369 -13.17 11.99 -8.07
N ILE A 370 -13.39 11.69 -9.35
CA ILE A 370 -12.38 11.17 -10.29
C ILE A 370 -12.35 12.07 -11.54
N ASP A 371 -11.14 12.45 -12.02
CA ASP A 371 -10.88 13.48 -13.05
C ASP A 371 -9.62 13.11 -13.90
N PRO A 372 -9.72 12.97 -15.23
CA PRO A 372 -10.15 11.71 -15.84
C PRO A 372 -9.01 10.71 -16.09
N PRO A 373 -9.09 9.48 -15.53
CA PRO A 373 -8.37 8.31 -16.03
C PRO A 373 -9.08 7.68 -17.24
N LEU A 374 -8.46 6.65 -17.84
CA LEU A 374 -9.07 5.83 -18.88
C LEU A 374 -10.32 5.09 -18.37
N ILE A 375 -10.22 4.49 -17.18
CA ILE A 375 -11.31 3.81 -16.48
C ILE A 375 -11.53 4.49 -15.13
N GLY A 376 -12.74 4.96 -14.82
CA GLY A 376 -13.02 5.59 -13.53
C GLY A 376 -12.87 4.61 -12.36
N GLY A 377 -13.60 3.49 -12.42
CA GLY A 377 -13.56 2.41 -11.44
C GLY A 377 -13.52 1.01 -12.07
N PHE A 378 -12.72 0.11 -11.51
CA PHE A 378 -12.65 -1.30 -11.95
C PHE A 378 -12.70 -2.28 -10.78
N ALA A 379 -13.67 -3.20 -10.78
CA ALA A 379 -13.74 -4.35 -9.87
C ALA A 379 -13.62 -5.64 -10.69
N GLY A 380 -12.65 -6.50 -10.37
CA GLY A 380 -12.39 -7.76 -11.07
C GLY A 380 -12.28 -8.95 -10.13
N ALA A 381 -13.23 -9.89 -10.18
CA ALA A 381 -13.22 -11.11 -9.36
C ALA A 381 -13.10 -12.36 -10.25
N PHE A 382 -12.15 -13.24 -9.92
CA PHE A 382 -11.88 -14.48 -10.66
C PHE A 382 -12.09 -15.68 -9.73
N GLY A 383 -13.10 -16.50 -10.00
CA GLY A 383 -13.49 -17.63 -9.15
C GLY A 383 -14.92 -17.48 -8.62
N ASN A 384 -15.09 -17.66 -7.30
CA ASN A 384 -16.42 -17.72 -6.68
C ASN A 384 -16.86 -16.40 -6.02
N GLY A 385 -15.98 -15.41 -5.88
CA GLY A 385 -16.32 -14.14 -5.25
C GLY A 385 -17.01 -13.17 -6.20
N THR A 386 -17.49 -12.05 -5.66
CA THR A 386 -18.24 -11.01 -6.36
C THR A 386 -17.34 -9.86 -6.76
N ALA A 387 -17.46 -9.41 -8.01
CA ALA A 387 -16.93 -8.11 -8.44
C ALA A 387 -18.01 -7.05 -8.17
N GLU A 388 -17.82 -6.24 -7.15
CA GLU A 388 -18.80 -5.24 -6.69
C GLU A 388 -18.26 -3.82 -6.88
N ALA A 389 -19.07 -2.95 -7.47
CA ALA A 389 -18.75 -1.53 -7.58
C ALA A 389 -19.89 -0.67 -7.01
N ASN A 390 -19.59 0.05 -5.94
CA ASN A 390 -20.49 1.00 -5.30
C ASN A 390 -20.00 2.42 -5.60
N THR A 391 -20.86 3.27 -6.17
CA THR A 391 -20.43 4.62 -6.57
C THR A 391 -21.49 5.66 -6.19
N SER A 392 -21.11 6.71 -5.46
CA SER A 392 -21.98 7.86 -5.14
C SER A 392 -21.39 9.22 -5.53
N GLY A 393 -20.12 9.27 -5.94
CA GLY A 393 -19.40 10.50 -6.26
C GLY A 393 -19.57 11.01 -7.69
N ASN A 394 -18.63 11.85 -8.12
CA ASN A 394 -18.54 12.32 -9.52
C ASN A 394 -17.38 11.63 -10.21
N ILE A 395 -17.66 10.91 -11.28
CA ILE A 395 -16.66 10.13 -12.02
C ILE A 395 -16.58 10.67 -13.44
N ASP A 396 -15.46 11.29 -13.78
CA ASP A 396 -15.07 11.58 -15.16
C ASP A 396 -14.08 10.51 -15.64
N ALA A 397 -14.33 9.92 -16.81
CA ALA A 397 -13.47 8.91 -17.39
C ALA A 397 -13.44 8.96 -18.93
N ASP A 398 -12.29 8.63 -19.51
CA ASP A 398 -12.09 8.76 -20.96
C ASP A 398 -12.71 7.64 -21.79
N LEU A 399 -12.68 6.40 -21.29
CA LEU A 399 -13.16 5.22 -22.03
C LEU A 399 -14.31 4.52 -21.31
N ALA A 400 -14.15 4.22 -20.03
CA ALA A 400 -15.17 3.52 -19.25
C ALA A 400 -15.38 4.17 -17.88
N GLY A 401 -16.62 4.45 -17.50
CA GLY A 401 -16.92 5.01 -16.19
C GLY A 401 -16.62 4.01 -15.07
N VAL A 402 -17.41 2.94 -14.97
CA VAL A 402 -17.27 1.90 -13.94
C VAL A 402 -17.47 0.52 -14.55
N VAL A 403 -16.57 -0.41 -14.24
CA VAL A 403 -16.59 -1.78 -14.75
C VAL A 403 -16.55 -2.78 -13.60
N ALA A 404 -17.46 -3.75 -13.62
CA ALA A 404 -17.42 -4.94 -12.78
C ALA A 404 -17.27 -6.18 -13.65
N LEU A 405 -16.24 -6.99 -13.42
CA LEU A 405 -15.94 -8.20 -14.18
C LEU A 405 -15.85 -9.41 -13.26
N ASN A 406 -16.66 -10.42 -13.51
CA ASN A 406 -16.56 -11.72 -12.87
C ASN A 406 -16.21 -12.82 -13.88
N VAL A 407 -15.26 -13.67 -13.55
CA VAL A 407 -14.96 -14.90 -14.29
C VAL A 407 -15.01 -16.09 -13.34
N GLY A 408 -16.09 -16.86 -13.38
CA GLY A 408 -16.33 -18.03 -12.54
C GLY A 408 -17.79 -18.10 -12.04
N ASN A 409 -17.99 -18.69 -10.86
CA ASN A 409 -19.32 -18.92 -10.27
C ASN A 409 -19.80 -17.75 -9.40
N GLY A 410 -19.03 -16.67 -9.35
CA GLY A 410 -19.37 -15.46 -8.60
C GLY A 410 -20.36 -14.56 -9.33
N ARG A 411 -20.36 -13.27 -8.96
CA ARG A 411 -21.30 -12.26 -9.48
C ARG A 411 -20.56 -11.01 -9.95
N ALA A 412 -21.16 -10.24 -10.85
CA ALA A 412 -20.73 -8.89 -11.19
C ALA A 412 -21.87 -7.91 -10.86
N GLU A 413 -21.60 -7.01 -9.93
CA GLU A 413 -22.60 -6.12 -9.34
C GLU A 413 -22.13 -4.66 -9.39
N ILE A 414 -23.01 -3.77 -9.85
CA ILE A 414 -22.79 -2.32 -9.85
C ILE A 414 -23.99 -1.63 -9.22
N ASN A 415 -23.74 -0.85 -8.18
CA ASN A 415 -24.71 0.05 -7.56
C ASN A 415 -24.21 1.49 -7.71
N SER A 416 -24.85 2.26 -8.60
CA SER A 416 -24.45 3.63 -8.90
C SER A 416 -25.54 4.65 -8.58
N ASN A 417 -25.17 5.62 -7.77
CA ASN A 417 -25.88 6.87 -7.53
C ASN A 417 -25.03 8.09 -7.95
N SER A 418 -24.02 7.86 -8.79
CA SER A 418 -23.01 8.85 -9.16
C SER A 418 -23.41 9.71 -10.35
N ALA A 419 -22.70 10.82 -10.54
CA ALA A 419 -22.65 11.50 -11.84
C ALA A 419 -21.45 10.96 -12.63
N LEU A 420 -21.71 10.21 -13.70
CA LEU A 420 -20.71 9.68 -14.63
C LEU A 420 -20.72 10.51 -15.90
N GLU A 421 -19.57 11.06 -16.28
CA GLU A 421 -19.39 11.78 -17.53
C GLU A 421 -18.08 11.37 -18.19
N SER A 422 -17.93 11.72 -19.46
CA SER A 422 -16.66 11.60 -20.19
C SER A 422 -16.35 12.98 -20.76
N SER A 423 -15.41 13.71 -20.16
CA SER A 423 -15.04 15.06 -20.62
C SER A 423 -14.45 15.07 -22.03
N ASN A 424 -13.92 13.93 -22.48
CA ASN A 424 -13.49 13.73 -23.87
C ASN A 424 -14.66 13.55 -24.87
N GLY A 425 -15.91 13.41 -24.40
CA GLY A 425 -17.11 13.31 -25.22
C GLY A 425 -17.18 12.06 -26.11
N ALA A 426 -16.33 11.07 -25.84
CA ALA A 426 -16.15 9.88 -26.68
C ALA A 426 -15.97 8.60 -25.85
N GLY A 427 -16.40 8.60 -24.59
CA GLY A 427 -16.39 7.42 -23.74
C GLY A 427 -17.14 6.26 -24.40
N LEU A 428 -16.65 5.04 -24.25
CA LEU A 428 -17.29 3.86 -24.83
C LEU A 428 -18.51 3.44 -23.99
N VAL A 429 -18.32 3.28 -22.68
CA VAL A 429 -19.35 2.75 -21.78
C VAL A 429 -19.38 3.46 -20.42
N GLY A 430 -20.56 3.82 -19.93
CA GLY A 430 -20.72 4.42 -18.59
C GLY A 430 -20.55 3.37 -17.49
N LEU A 431 -21.51 2.45 -17.38
CA LEU A 431 -21.47 1.30 -16.47
C LEU A 431 -21.40 0.00 -17.27
N ALA A 432 -20.48 -0.90 -16.92
CA ALA A 432 -20.36 -2.20 -17.57
C ALA A 432 -20.21 -3.34 -16.54
N ALA A 433 -21.17 -4.27 -16.51
CA ALA A 433 -21.02 -5.50 -15.72
C ALA A 433 -20.92 -6.72 -16.65
N VAL A 434 -19.89 -7.53 -16.45
CA VAL A 434 -19.59 -8.71 -17.27
C VAL A 434 -19.42 -9.93 -16.39
N LYS A 435 -20.10 -11.03 -16.71
CA LYS A 435 -19.87 -12.34 -16.13
C LYS A 435 -19.54 -13.38 -17.20
N VAL A 436 -18.53 -14.18 -16.92
CA VAL A 436 -18.19 -15.39 -17.69
C VAL A 436 -18.16 -16.59 -16.76
N GLY A 437 -19.08 -17.53 -16.94
CA GLY A 437 -19.27 -18.69 -16.09
C GLY A 437 -20.75 -19.00 -15.88
N ASP A 438 -21.03 -20.16 -15.30
CA ASP A 438 -22.40 -20.59 -15.06
C ASP A 438 -23.06 -19.83 -13.91
N GLY A 439 -24.38 -19.85 -13.91
CA GLY A 439 -25.21 -19.24 -12.90
C GLY A 439 -24.89 -19.79 -11.52
N SER A 440 -24.81 -18.89 -10.55
CA SER A 440 -24.76 -19.26 -9.15
C SER A 440 -26.15 -19.72 -8.70
N SER A 441 -26.24 -20.58 -7.67
CA SER A 441 -27.52 -21.00 -7.10
C SER A 441 -28.28 -19.86 -6.39
N SER A 442 -27.82 -18.63 -6.50
CA SER A 442 -28.17 -17.51 -5.62
C SER A 442 -28.24 -16.19 -6.39
N ALA A 443 -29.45 -15.64 -6.53
CA ALA A 443 -29.74 -14.29 -7.00
C ALA A 443 -29.28 -13.95 -8.44
N ASN A 444 -29.26 -12.65 -8.77
CA ASN A 444 -28.85 -12.13 -10.08
C ASN A 444 -27.32 -12.19 -10.22
N ASP A 445 -26.80 -12.89 -11.22
CA ASP A 445 -25.36 -13.02 -11.44
C ASP A 445 -24.72 -11.78 -12.06
N VAL A 446 -25.47 -11.05 -12.89
CA VAL A 446 -25.13 -9.69 -13.32
C VAL A 446 -26.22 -8.75 -12.83
N PHE A 447 -25.84 -7.78 -11.99
CA PHE A 447 -26.75 -6.77 -11.47
C PHE A 447 -26.20 -5.38 -11.70
N ILE A 448 -26.98 -4.51 -12.36
CA ILE A 448 -26.64 -3.10 -12.49
C ILE A 448 -27.81 -2.27 -12.02
N HIS A 449 -27.59 -1.45 -10.99
CA HIS A 449 -28.54 -0.45 -10.54
C HIS A 449 -27.96 0.95 -10.73
N ASN A 450 -28.68 1.80 -11.46
CA ASN A 450 -28.35 3.22 -11.60
C ASN A 450 -29.51 4.10 -11.11
N SER A 451 -29.23 5.00 -10.17
CA SER A 451 -30.11 6.11 -9.77
C SER A 451 -29.51 7.48 -10.08
N GLY A 452 -28.24 7.52 -10.52
CA GLY A 452 -27.50 8.74 -10.84
C GLY A 452 -27.64 9.22 -12.29
N LYS A 453 -26.72 10.07 -12.74
CA LYS A 453 -26.69 10.60 -14.11
C LYS A 453 -25.52 9.98 -14.87
N ILE A 454 -25.74 9.51 -16.10
CA ILE A 454 -24.68 9.00 -16.98
C ILE A 454 -24.74 9.79 -18.30
N GLY A 455 -23.70 10.54 -18.61
CA GLY A 455 -23.60 11.36 -19.81
C GLY A 455 -22.38 11.04 -20.67
N ASP A 456 -22.47 11.32 -21.97
CA ASP A 456 -21.34 11.42 -22.90
C ASP A 456 -20.58 10.10 -23.17
N PHE A 457 -21.25 8.96 -22.93
CA PHE A 457 -20.79 7.64 -23.34
C PHE A 457 -21.55 7.13 -24.56
N GLY A 458 -20.89 6.32 -25.40
CA GLY A 458 -21.52 5.58 -26.49
C GLY A 458 -22.65 4.68 -25.98
N ILE A 459 -22.38 3.89 -24.94
CA ILE A 459 -23.37 3.07 -24.25
C ILE A 459 -23.45 3.52 -22.79
N SER A 460 -24.61 3.93 -22.27
CA SER A 460 -24.65 4.34 -20.84
C SER A 460 -24.54 3.15 -19.90
N ILE A 461 -25.29 2.06 -20.14
CA ILE A 461 -25.24 0.85 -19.31
C ILE A 461 -25.13 -0.40 -20.21
N ALA A 462 -24.14 -1.24 -19.93
CA ALA A 462 -23.91 -2.50 -20.62
C ALA A 462 -23.85 -3.68 -19.64
N GLY A 463 -24.59 -4.75 -19.94
CA GLY A 463 -24.47 -6.04 -19.28
C GLY A 463 -24.07 -7.13 -20.27
N LEU A 464 -23.12 -7.99 -19.90
CA LEU A 464 -22.78 -9.20 -20.67
C LEU A 464 -22.71 -10.42 -19.76
N VAL A 465 -23.38 -11.50 -20.14
CA VAL A 465 -23.23 -12.81 -19.51
C VAL A 465 -22.89 -13.86 -20.55
N VAL A 466 -21.94 -14.73 -20.23
CA VAL A 466 -21.59 -15.91 -21.03
C VAL A 466 -21.53 -17.13 -20.11
N GLY A 467 -22.43 -18.09 -20.32
CA GLY A 467 -22.60 -19.30 -19.51
C GLY A 467 -24.07 -19.71 -19.40
N ASP A 468 -24.35 -20.79 -18.68
CA ASP A 468 -25.71 -21.33 -18.57
C ASP A 468 -26.37 -20.98 -17.23
N GLY A 469 -27.70 -20.87 -17.21
CA GLY A 469 -28.49 -20.71 -15.98
C GLY A 469 -28.30 -19.37 -15.26
N ASN A 470 -27.82 -18.34 -15.94
CA ASN A 470 -27.55 -17.04 -15.33
C ASN A 470 -28.76 -16.12 -15.33
N VAL A 471 -28.74 -15.16 -14.40
CA VAL A 471 -29.72 -14.06 -14.35
C VAL A 471 -29.02 -12.70 -14.46
N MET A 472 -29.35 -11.95 -15.52
CA MET A 472 -28.97 -10.54 -15.69
C MET A 472 -30.16 -9.65 -15.33
N ASP A 473 -29.94 -8.63 -14.49
CA ASP A 473 -30.95 -7.64 -14.11
C ASP A 473 -30.35 -6.22 -14.12
N ILE A 474 -30.84 -5.39 -15.04
CA ILE A 474 -30.44 -3.99 -15.17
C ILE A 474 -31.61 -3.08 -14.78
N ARG A 475 -31.38 -2.19 -13.82
CA ARG A 475 -32.39 -1.26 -13.29
C ARG A 475 -31.90 0.18 -13.35
N ASN A 476 -32.48 0.96 -14.27
CA ASN A 476 -32.26 2.40 -14.33
C ASN A 476 -33.43 3.18 -13.72
N GLN A 477 -33.13 4.06 -12.78
CA GLN A 477 -34.02 5.05 -12.19
C GLN A 477 -33.52 6.50 -12.39
N GLY A 478 -32.28 6.64 -12.88
CA GLY A 478 -31.62 7.91 -13.11
C GLY A 478 -31.73 8.43 -14.55
N GLU A 479 -30.84 9.34 -14.93
CA GLU A 479 -30.81 9.95 -16.26
C GLU A 479 -29.68 9.37 -17.11
N LEU A 480 -30.01 8.89 -18.32
CA LEU A 480 -29.04 8.41 -19.29
C LEU A 480 -29.01 9.36 -20.50
N ASN A 481 -27.84 9.88 -20.85
CA ASN A 481 -27.58 10.60 -22.09
C ASN A 481 -26.45 9.89 -22.86
N SER A 482 -26.81 9.13 -23.90
CA SER A 482 -25.88 8.21 -24.59
C SER A 482 -25.79 8.50 -26.08
N GLY A 483 -24.59 8.33 -26.65
CA GLY A 483 -24.36 8.49 -28.09
C GLY A 483 -25.07 7.42 -28.94
N LEU A 484 -24.90 6.14 -28.61
CA LEU A 484 -25.37 5.01 -29.40
C LEU A 484 -26.51 4.23 -28.73
N ALA A 485 -26.39 3.88 -27.45
CA ALA A 485 -27.43 3.13 -26.76
C ALA A 485 -27.57 3.51 -25.27
N GLY A 486 -28.81 3.56 -24.78
CA GLY A 486 -29.09 3.80 -23.36
C GLY A 486 -28.68 2.60 -22.51
N ILE A 487 -29.38 1.48 -22.70
CA ILE A 487 -29.14 0.22 -22.00
C ILE A 487 -28.98 -0.91 -23.00
N ALA A 488 -27.92 -1.71 -22.87
CA ALA A 488 -27.69 -2.91 -23.68
C ALA A 488 -27.37 -4.11 -22.77
N GLY A 489 -28.16 -5.18 -22.87
CA GLY A 489 -27.90 -6.46 -22.20
C GLY A 489 -27.73 -7.59 -23.21
N VAL A 490 -26.69 -8.40 -23.05
CA VAL A 490 -26.44 -9.58 -23.89
C VAL A 490 -26.18 -10.80 -23.02
N VAL A 491 -26.90 -11.89 -23.27
CA VAL A 491 -26.63 -13.19 -22.65
C VAL A 491 -26.41 -14.27 -23.69
N VAL A 492 -25.44 -15.14 -23.43
CA VAL A 492 -25.02 -16.22 -24.32
C VAL A 492 -24.93 -17.51 -23.51
N GLY A 493 -25.71 -18.52 -23.90
CA GLY A 493 -25.81 -19.83 -23.23
C GLY A 493 -27.26 -20.28 -23.11
N ASP A 494 -27.50 -21.36 -22.39
CA ASP A 494 -28.83 -21.95 -22.19
C ASP A 494 -29.42 -21.54 -20.82
N ASP A 495 -30.75 -21.57 -20.69
CA ASP A 495 -31.48 -21.31 -19.43
C ASP A 495 -31.21 -19.93 -18.79
N ASN A 496 -30.77 -18.93 -19.56
CA ASN A 496 -30.48 -17.59 -19.02
C ASN A 496 -31.72 -16.70 -18.98
N ILE A 497 -31.70 -15.71 -18.08
CA ILE A 497 -32.75 -14.70 -17.94
C ILE A 497 -32.15 -13.30 -18.10
N VAL A 498 -32.76 -12.47 -18.95
CA VAL A 498 -32.39 -11.04 -19.09
C VAL A 498 -33.55 -10.16 -18.66
N GLY A 499 -33.39 -9.41 -17.58
CA GLY A 499 -34.30 -8.39 -17.10
C GLY A 499 -33.76 -6.99 -17.32
N VAL A 500 -34.57 -6.10 -17.92
CA VAL A 500 -34.25 -4.66 -17.99
C VAL A 500 -35.46 -3.84 -17.54
N SER A 501 -35.27 -3.05 -16.49
CA SER A 501 -36.27 -2.12 -15.98
C SER A 501 -35.78 -0.68 -16.07
N ASN A 502 -36.54 0.17 -16.77
CA ASN A 502 -36.26 1.60 -16.83
C ASN A 502 -37.44 2.40 -16.27
N ARG A 503 -37.15 3.16 -15.21
CA ARG A 503 -38.04 4.16 -14.60
C ARG A 503 -37.48 5.59 -14.72
N GLY A 504 -36.25 5.72 -15.20
CA GLY A 504 -35.57 6.98 -15.45
C GLY A 504 -35.75 7.50 -16.89
N SER A 505 -35.07 8.59 -17.21
CA SER A 505 -35.01 9.14 -18.57
C SER A 505 -33.85 8.53 -19.37
N ILE A 506 -34.09 8.31 -20.66
CA ILE A 506 -33.06 7.89 -21.61
C ILE A 506 -33.14 8.82 -22.81
N THR A 507 -32.05 9.55 -23.06
CA THR A 507 -31.84 10.35 -24.26
C THR A 507 -30.71 9.70 -25.04
N THR A 508 -30.98 9.22 -26.25
CA THR A 508 -29.94 8.65 -27.10
C THR A 508 -30.24 8.87 -28.57
N ALA A 509 -29.18 8.98 -29.40
CA ALA A 509 -29.34 9.08 -30.85
C ALA A 509 -29.62 7.72 -31.51
N GLY A 510 -29.36 6.60 -30.82
CA GLY A 510 -29.57 5.25 -31.33
C GLY A 510 -30.65 4.47 -30.59
N VAL A 511 -30.26 3.39 -29.91
CA VAL A 511 -31.19 2.43 -29.29
C VAL A 511 -31.42 2.75 -27.82
N GLY A 512 -32.65 3.05 -27.41
CA GLY A 512 -32.97 3.32 -26.01
C GLY A 512 -32.63 2.15 -25.08
N ILE A 513 -33.23 0.98 -25.32
CA ILE A 513 -33.00 -0.24 -24.55
C ILE A 513 -32.94 -1.43 -25.51
N SER A 514 -31.94 -2.31 -25.34
CA SER A 514 -31.79 -3.58 -26.06
C SER A 514 -31.47 -4.72 -25.11
N GLY A 515 -32.09 -5.87 -25.33
CA GLY A 515 -31.79 -7.13 -24.64
C GLY A 515 -31.70 -8.25 -25.67
N VAL A 516 -30.58 -8.97 -25.71
CA VAL A 516 -30.34 -10.08 -26.64
C VAL A 516 -30.00 -11.33 -25.83
N ALA A 517 -30.67 -12.44 -26.15
CA ALA A 517 -30.36 -13.75 -25.61
C ALA A 517 -30.13 -14.73 -26.75
N THR A 518 -29.08 -15.55 -26.65
CA THR A 518 -28.75 -16.58 -27.65
C THR A 518 -28.42 -17.91 -26.97
N GLY A 519 -29.10 -18.96 -27.41
CA GLY A 519 -29.08 -20.31 -26.81
C GLY A 519 -30.51 -20.84 -26.60
N ASN A 520 -30.63 -22.03 -26.03
CA ASN A 520 -31.90 -22.69 -25.76
C ASN A 520 -32.50 -22.21 -24.43
N ASP A 521 -33.82 -22.24 -24.34
CA ASP A 521 -34.57 -22.01 -23.09
C ASP A 521 -34.26 -20.67 -22.37
N ASN A 522 -33.66 -19.72 -23.09
CA ASN A 522 -33.47 -18.37 -22.61
C ASN A 522 -34.80 -17.62 -22.50
N ASN A 523 -34.96 -16.90 -21.40
CA ASN A 523 -36.14 -16.10 -21.14
C ASN A 523 -35.82 -14.60 -21.15
N GLY A 524 -36.44 -13.86 -22.06
CA GLY A 524 -36.47 -12.40 -22.02
C GLY A 524 -37.36 -11.92 -20.88
N GLY A 525 -36.80 -11.81 -19.68
CA GLY A 525 -37.45 -11.22 -18.51
C GLY A 525 -37.89 -9.78 -18.80
N TYR A 526 -39.21 -9.56 -18.78
CA TYR A 526 -39.92 -8.27 -18.78
C TYR A 526 -39.07 -7.01 -19.04
N CYS A 527 -39.14 -6.47 -20.27
CA CYS A 527 -38.75 -5.08 -20.51
C CYS A 527 -39.90 -4.17 -20.09
N TRP A 528 -39.77 -3.48 -18.94
CA TRP A 528 -40.80 -2.56 -18.46
C TRP A 528 -40.34 -1.11 -18.59
N CYS A 529 -40.89 -0.42 -19.59
CA CYS A 529 -40.77 1.03 -19.74
C CYS A 529 -42.03 1.70 -19.15
N CYS A 530 -41.91 2.33 -17.99
CA CYS A 530 -42.96 3.18 -17.44
C CYS A 530 -42.67 4.65 -17.81
N GLY A 531 -43.26 5.13 -18.91
CA GLY A 531 -43.51 6.56 -19.15
C GLY A 531 -42.29 7.50 -19.26
N GLY A 532 -41.76 7.66 -20.47
CA GLY A 532 -40.92 8.80 -20.88
C GLY A 532 -41.19 9.11 -22.36
N ARG A 533 -41.27 10.38 -22.75
CA ARG A 533 -41.45 10.78 -24.17
C ARG A 533 -40.26 10.27 -24.98
N GLN A 534 -40.55 9.48 -26.01
CA GLN A 534 -39.60 9.11 -27.07
C GLN A 534 -39.20 10.34 -27.88
#